data_AF-A0A7C4QS04-F1
#
_entry.id   AF-A0A7C4QS04-F1
#
_cell.length_a   1.000
_cell.length_b   1.000
_cell.length_c   1.000
_cell.angle_alpha   90.00
_cell.angle_beta   90.00
_cell.angle_gamma   90.00
#
_symmetry.space_group_name_H-M   'P 1'
#
loop_
_entity.id
_entity.type
_entity.pdbx_description
1 polymer ?
#
loop_
_entity_poly.entity_id
_entity_poly.type
_entity_poly.pdbx_seq_one_letter_code
_entity_poly.pdbx_strand_id
1 'polypeptide(L)'
;MAALLSEVPSPAAWRVRLDASRSPSAHAQHAPPVASARLQRRFREITTRTRSLLKQPLESPALQELCAQALQLSQLALEELNRLQAGTDAAAESVVAELLDQNWRLLCTLDSQQRLLADCRALAVPLQSWIAACLEAGQHGALRWADTMADWWEALSPAEDAAWCPLAGVDVVEAVAAAGVEHPQHCAQALLTARLVSAAADRLLEFDPRGPALLFAAALVQDIGWWCVDGPRASANQMTRLHPQRGAALLAGIPDCPSEVVLLVTAHHELVGGLGRPPSPGFARRCHAFALLVRWTELVLEPRCHRDAAQRGDSLAFSAALELWRDVRYRRWDEPLARKLLDLMEPGLTARVEQAFARGLWSPGDRQRARPSRDDSRSTATARDLSAPPAPNFLRLQRDGGRRGVLPAARMQRETPP
;
A
#
# COMPACT_ATOMS: atom_id res chain seq x y z
N MET A 1 -2.50 11.56 7.73
CA MET A 1 -1.13 12.07 7.96
C MET A 1 -0.55 12.86 6.77
N ALA A 2 -0.92 12.61 5.51
CA ALA A 2 -0.37 13.33 4.36
C ALA A 2 -0.88 14.79 4.17
N ALA A 3 -2.12 15.12 4.59
CA ALA A 3 -2.61 16.51 4.68
C ALA A 3 -1.72 17.40 5.56
N LEU A 4 -1.05 16.80 6.55
CA LEU A 4 -0.26 17.55 7.52
C LEU A 4 0.98 18.18 6.89
N LEU A 5 1.60 17.58 5.86
CA LEU A 5 2.82 18.16 5.26
C LEU A 5 2.52 19.29 4.28
N SER A 6 1.39 19.26 3.56
CA SER A 6 0.96 20.40 2.73
C SER A 6 0.47 21.58 3.57
N GLU A 7 0.19 21.37 4.86
CA GLU A 7 -0.26 22.38 5.80
C GLU A 7 0.81 22.84 6.80
N VAL A 8 1.97 22.17 6.88
CA VAL A 8 3.06 22.66 7.74
C VAL A 8 3.70 23.86 7.06
N PRO A 9 3.59 25.08 7.64
CA PRO A 9 4.26 26.24 7.09
C PRO A 9 5.77 25.99 7.10
N SER A 10 6.46 26.38 6.02
CA SER A 10 7.92 26.31 6.00
C SER A 10 8.51 27.11 7.17
N PRO A 11 9.75 26.80 7.60
CA PRO A 11 10.43 27.60 8.61
C PRO A 11 10.48 29.10 8.27
N ALA A 12 10.56 29.45 6.98
CA ALA A 12 10.45 30.82 6.51
C ALA A 12 9.04 31.42 6.71
N ALA A 13 7.97 30.68 6.40
CA ALA A 13 6.61 31.11 6.65
C ALA A 13 6.32 31.30 8.15
N TRP A 14 6.91 30.44 8.99
CA TRP A 14 6.86 30.61 10.45
C TRP A 14 7.54 31.88 10.93
N ARG A 15 8.71 32.23 10.38
CA ARG A 15 9.35 33.52 10.69
C ARG A 15 8.43 34.69 10.37
N VAL A 16 7.81 34.69 9.18
CA VAL A 16 6.86 35.74 8.78
C VAL A 16 5.67 35.83 9.74
N ARG A 17 5.07 34.69 10.12
CA ARG A 17 3.96 34.65 11.09
C ARG A 17 4.37 35.17 12.47
N LEU A 18 5.55 34.76 12.95
CA LEU A 18 6.10 35.21 14.22
C LEU A 18 6.36 36.73 14.18
N ASP A 19 6.99 37.24 13.12
CA ASP A 19 7.22 38.67 12.93
C ASP A 19 5.92 39.47 12.93
N ALA A 20 4.87 38.96 12.26
CA ALA A 20 3.55 39.59 12.25
C ALA A 20 2.92 39.63 13.66
N SER A 21 3.02 38.54 14.43
CA SER A 21 2.50 38.48 15.81
C SER A 21 3.20 39.42 16.79
N ARG A 22 4.40 39.91 16.45
CA ARG A 22 5.17 40.85 17.27
C ARG A 22 4.80 42.31 17.02
N SER A 23 3.82 42.60 16.16
CA SER A 23 3.37 43.98 15.93
C SER A 23 2.85 44.59 17.24
N PRO A 24 3.28 45.82 17.59
CA PRO A 24 3.15 46.34 18.93
C PRO A 24 1.67 46.65 19.26
N SER A 25 1.00 45.73 19.94
CA SER A 25 -0.20 46.04 20.70
C SER A 25 0.25 46.86 21.91
N ALA A 26 -0.14 48.14 21.94
CA ALA A 26 0.11 49.01 23.07
C ALA A 26 -0.47 48.40 24.35
N HIS A 27 0.37 48.33 25.39
CA HIS A 27 0.03 48.10 26.79
C HIS A 27 -0.31 46.66 27.22
N ALA A 28 0.73 45.83 27.41
CA ALA A 28 0.66 44.70 28.32
C ALA A 28 1.46 45.02 29.59
N GLN A 29 0.77 45.11 30.72
CA GLN A 29 1.35 45.32 32.04
C GLN A 29 2.26 44.13 32.41
N HIS A 30 3.41 44.45 33.01
CA HIS A 30 4.43 43.49 33.43
C HIS A 30 3.91 42.47 34.46
N ALA A 31 3.36 41.36 33.97
CA ALA A 31 3.22 40.12 34.74
C ALA A 31 4.56 39.36 34.71
N PRO A 32 4.95 38.67 35.81
CA PRO A 32 6.22 37.96 35.87
C PRO A 32 6.34 36.92 34.75
N PRO A 33 7.56 36.65 34.25
CA PRO A 33 7.80 35.76 33.14
C PRO A 33 7.55 34.32 33.59
N VAL A 34 6.36 33.82 33.33
CA VAL A 34 6.07 32.40 33.36
C VAL A 34 5.76 32.00 31.93
N ALA A 35 6.77 32.01 31.05
CA ALA A 35 6.68 31.20 29.83
C ALA A 35 6.27 29.81 30.31
N SER A 36 5.05 29.38 29.97
CA SER A 36 4.41 28.33 30.77
C SER A 36 5.34 27.11 30.86
N ALA A 37 5.61 26.61 32.07
CA ALA A 37 6.50 25.45 32.28
C ALA A 37 6.13 24.25 31.38
N ARG A 38 4.86 24.22 30.95
CA ARG A 38 4.31 23.33 29.91
C ARG A 38 5.02 23.46 28.55
N LEU A 39 5.19 24.66 28.00
CA LEU A 39 5.87 24.86 26.70
C LEU A 39 7.34 24.43 26.78
N GLN A 40 8.02 24.76 27.88
CA GLN A 40 9.40 24.33 28.11
C GLN A 40 9.53 22.81 28.19
N ARG A 41 8.61 22.16 28.92
CA ARG A 41 8.54 20.69 28.99
C ARG A 41 8.33 20.09 27.60
N ARG A 42 7.38 20.62 26.83
CA ARG A 42 7.08 20.15 25.47
C ARG A 42 8.28 20.31 24.53
N PHE A 43 9.00 21.43 24.62
CA PHE A 43 10.23 21.64 23.86
C PHE A 43 11.33 20.63 24.23
N ARG A 44 11.48 20.29 25.52
CA ARG A 44 12.42 19.23 25.95
C ARG A 44 12.03 17.85 25.41
N GLU A 45 10.73 17.53 25.37
CA GLU A 45 10.22 16.29 24.78
C GLU A 45 10.55 16.22 23.28
N ILE A 46 10.28 17.30 22.54
CA ILE A 46 10.66 17.45 21.12
C ILE A 46 12.16 17.25 20.92
N THR A 47 12.99 17.98 21.67
CA THR A 47 14.46 17.89 21.57
C THR A 47 14.97 16.47 21.86
N THR A 48 14.40 15.81 22.86
CA THR A 48 14.75 14.42 23.20
C THR A 48 14.39 13.47 22.05
N ARG A 49 13.20 13.62 21.46
CA ARG A 49 12.77 12.82 20.31
C ARG A 49 13.65 13.06 19.09
N THR A 50 13.94 14.32 18.74
CA THR A 50 14.84 14.66 17.63
C THR A 50 16.20 14.01 17.79
N ARG A 51 16.80 14.08 18.99
CA ARG A 51 18.08 13.39 19.28
C ARG A 51 17.99 11.89 19.11
N SER A 52 16.87 11.28 19.49
CA SER A 52 16.66 9.84 19.32
C SER A 52 16.59 9.45 17.85
N LEU A 53 15.85 10.20 17.03
CA LEU A 53 15.70 9.94 15.58
C LEU A 53 17.02 10.10 14.84
N LEU A 54 17.83 11.10 15.22
CA LEU A 54 19.15 11.34 14.64
C LEU A 54 20.21 10.28 14.99
N LYS A 55 19.93 9.34 15.91
CA LYS A 55 20.84 8.20 16.15
C LYS A 55 20.82 7.18 15.02
N GLN A 56 19.77 7.19 14.20
CA GLN A 56 19.62 6.30 13.06
C GLN A 56 19.94 7.04 11.76
N PRO A 57 20.57 6.39 10.78
CA PRO A 57 20.80 7.00 9.48
C PRO A 57 19.45 7.31 8.80
N LEU A 58 19.39 8.49 8.16
CA LEU A 58 18.22 8.90 7.36
C LEU A 58 18.41 8.41 5.94
N GLU A 59 17.59 7.43 5.56
CA GLU A 59 17.82 6.59 4.38
C GLU A 59 17.37 7.22 3.06
N SER A 60 16.63 8.33 3.10
CA SER A 60 16.24 9.06 1.89
C SER A 60 16.43 10.57 2.01
N PRO A 61 16.69 11.27 0.89
CA PRO A 61 16.77 12.73 0.87
C PRO A 61 15.51 13.42 1.42
N ALA A 62 14.32 12.84 1.17
CA ALA A 62 13.06 13.38 1.70
C ALA A 62 13.03 13.34 3.23
N LEU A 63 13.52 12.27 3.86
CA LEU A 63 13.61 12.17 5.32
C LEU A 63 14.68 13.12 5.89
N GLN A 64 15.80 13.31 5.17
CA GLN A 64 16.83 14.28 5.52
C GLN A 64 16.29 15.70 5.50
N GLU A 65 15.54 16.07 4.47
CA GLU A 65 14.88 17.37 4.37
C GLU A 65 13.87 17.57 5.50
N LEU A 66 13.00 16.59 5.75
CA LEU A 66 12.02 16.65 6.83
C LEU A 66 12.69 16.83 8.19
N CYS A 67 13.79 16.13 8.43
CA CYS A 67 14.60 16.30 9.64
C CYS A 67 15.23 17.70 9.71
N ALA A 68 15.75 18.23 8.61
CA ALA A 68 16.30 19.59 8.56
C ALA A 68 15.23 20.64 8.88
N GLN A 69 14.01 20.48 8.35
CA GLN A 69 12.87 21.35 8.68
C GLN A 69 12.51 21.27 10.17
N ALA A 70 12.42 20.06 10.75
CA ALA A 70 12.15 19.88 12.18
C ALA A 70 13.23 20.51 13.07
N LEU A 71 14.50 20.44 12.67
CA LEU A 71 15.61 21.11 13.36
C LEU A 71 15.48 22.64 13.29
N GLN A 72 15.13 23.19 12.13
CA GLN A 72 14.90 24.63 11.97
C GLN A 72 13.71 25.12 12.81
N LEU A 73 12.60 24.37 12.84
CA LEU A 73 11.47 24.71 13.72
C LEU A 73 11.84 24.61 15.21
N SER A 74 12.72 23.67 15.58
CA SER A 74 13.24 23.55 16.96
C SER A 74 14.08 24.76 17.35
N GLN A 75 14.93 25.26 16.44
CA GLN A 75 15.72 26.47 16.66
C GLN A 75 14.82 27.70 16.83
N LEU A 76 13.83 27.87 15.96
CA LEU A 76 12.84 28.94 16.06
C LEU A 76 12.08 28.87 17.40
N ALA A 77 11.63 27.68 17.80
CA ALA A 77 10.92 27.51 19.05
C ALA A 77 11.79 27.88 20.28
N LEU A 78 13.08 27.55 20.25
CA LEU A 78 14.02 27.94 21.30
C LEU A 78 14.18 29.46 21.39
N GLU A 79 14.35 30.13 20.25
CA GLU A 79 14.45 31.59 20.20
C GLU A 79 13.22 32.27 20.78
N GLU A 80 12.02 31.81 20.43
CA GLU A 80 10.78 32.38 20.95
C GLU A 80 10.55 32.05 22.43
N LEU A 81 10.90 30.85 22.89
CA LEU A 81 10.84 30.51 24.30
C LEU A 81 11.75 31.39 25.15
N ASN A 82 12.97 31.68 24.68
CA ASN A 82 13.88 32.59 25.36
C ASN A 82 13.33 34.02 25.43
N ARG A 83 12.61 34.47 24.39
CA ARG A 83 11.95 35.79 24.38
C ARG A 83 10.77 35.85 25.32
N LEU A 84 9.93 34.80 25.36
CA LEU A 84 8.83 34.68 26.33
C LEU A 84 9.33 34.66 27.78
N GLN A 85 10.53 34.15 28.03
CA GLN A 85 11.17 34.24 29.35
C GLN A 85 11.63 35.68 29.68
N ALA A 86 11.91 36.51 28.68
CA ALA A 86 12.33 37.90 28.85
C ALA A 86 11.16 38.90 28.96
N GLY A 87 9.94 38.51 28.60
CA GLY A 87 8.74 39.35 28.70
C GLY A 87 7.44 38.60 28.36
N THR A 88 6.31 39.07 28.87
CA THR A 88 5.00 38.40 28.75
C THR A 88 4.14 38.97 27.63
N ASP A 89 3.86 38.14 26.62
CA ASP A 89 2.79 38.35 25.63
C ASP A 89 2.03 37.02 25.41
N ALA A 90 0.76 37.00 25.82
CA ALA A 90 -0.09 35.81 25.70
C ALA A 90 -0.36 35.41 24.23
N ALA A 91 -0.34 36.38 23.29
CA ALA A 91 -0.46 36.08 21.87
C ALA A 91 0.77 35.31 21.38
N ALA A 92 1.97 35.69 21.84
CA ALA A 92 3.21 35.00 21.53
C ALA A 92 3.24 33.56 22.11
N GLU A 93 2.69 33.32 23.31
CA GLU A 93 2.58 31.95 23.85
C GLU A 93 1.76 31.01 22.96
N SER A 94 0.63 31.50 22.42
CA SER A 94 -0.21 30.70 21.52
C SER A 94 0.51 30.34 20.22
N VAL A 95 1.25 31.29 19.64
CA VAL A 95 2.01 31.07 18.40
C VAL A 95 3.16 30.08 18.64
N VAL A 96 3.84 30.17 19.79
CA VAL A 96 4.87 29.19 20.18
C VAL A 96 4.28 27.80 20.41
N ALA A 97 3.10 27.71 21.03
CA ALA A 97 2.40 26.43 21.20
C ALA A 97 2.12 25.78 19.83
N GLU A 98 1.60 26.55 18.87
CA GLU A 98 1.33 26.07 17.52
C GLU A 98 2.62 25.65 16.78
N LEU A 99 3.71 26.41 16.93
CA LEU A 99 5.02 26.05 16.37
C LEU A 99 5.54 24.71 16.94
N LEU A 100 5.42 24.50 18.26
CA LEU A 100 5.79 23.24 18.91
C LEU A 100 4.89 22.08 18.46
N ASP A 101 3.58 22.32 18.29
CA ASP A 101 2.64 21.35 17.74
C ASP A 101 3.02 20.92 16.31
N GLN A 102 3.39 21.85 15.44
CA GLN A 102 3.83 21.52 14.08
C GLN A 102 5.15 20.77 14.06
N ASN A 103 6.12 21.19 14.87
CA ASN A 103 7.40 20.50 14.99
C ASN A 103 7.20 19.05 15.47
N TRP A 104 6.33 18.84 16.46
CA TRP A 104 5.97 17.49 16.91
C TRP A 104 5.37 16.63 15.80
N ARG A 105 4.46 17.19 14.98
CA ARG A 105 3.86 16.49 13.82
C ARG A 105 4.90 16.09 12.78
N LEU A 106 5.87 16.96 12.48
CA LEU A 106 6.98 16.62 11.59
C LEU A 106 7.80 15.45 12.14
N LEU A 107 8.12 15.46 13.43
CA LEU A 107 8.88 14.37 14.07
C LEU A 107 8.11 13.05 14.10
N CYS A 108 6.79 13.08 14.37
CA CYS A 108 5.96 11.89 14.27
C CYS A 108 5.93 11.34 12.84
N THR A 109 5.85 12.23 11.84
CA THR A 109 5.89 11.83 10.43
C THR A 109 7.23 11.20 10.07
N LEU A 110 8.35 11.83 10.44
CA LEU A 110 9.70 11.31 10.22
C LEU A 110 9.88 9.91 10.81
N ASP A 111 9.51 9.75 12.09
CA ASP A 111 9.58 8.47 12.80
C ASP A 111 8.71 7.40 12.13
N SER A 112 7.47 7.75 11.76
CA SER A 112 6.55 6.82 11.09
C SER A 112 7.09 6.31 9.74
N GLN A 113 7.80 7.17 8.98
CA GLN A 113 8.39 6.80 7.69
C GLN A 113 9.67 5.98 7.86
N GLN A 114 10.51 6.30 8.85
CA GLN A 114 11.68 5.47 9.18
C GLN A 114 11.25 4.06 9.59
N ARG A 115 10.23 3.95 10.46
CA ARG A 115 9.67 2.65 10.84
C ARG A 115 9.11 1.89 9.65
N LEU A 116 8.37 2.57 8.76
CA LEU A 116 7.85 1.95 7.55
C LEU A 116 8.98 1.30 6.72
N LEU A 117 10.07 2.03 6.46
CA LEU A 117 11.21 1.50 5.71
C LEU A 117 11.93 0.36 6.45
N ALA A 118 12.15 0.52 7.76
CA ALA A 118 12.80 -0.47 8.59
C ALA A 118 12.01 -1.79 8.65
N ASP A 119 10.70 -1.70 8.87
CA ASP A 119 9.80 -2.86 8.92
C ASP A 119 9.76 -3.55 7.55
N CYS A 120 9.60 -2.79 6.46
CA CYS A 120 9.58 -3.35 5.10
C CYS A 120 10.90 -4.08 4.78
N ARG A 121 12.05 -3.52 5.17
CA ARG A 121 13.35 -4.18 5.00
C ARG A 121 13.47 -5.44 5.85
N ALA A 122 13.12 -5.35 7.13
CA ALA A 122 13.25 -6.46 8.07
C ALA A 122 12.37 -7.67 7.67
N LEU A 123 11.22 -7.39 7.07
CA LEU A 123 10.24 -8.40 6.69
C LEU A 123 10.38 -8.89 5.25
N ALA A 124 11.17 -8.22 4.40
CA ALA A 124 11.37 -8.61 3.01
C ALA A 124 11.93 -10.03 2.84
N VAL A 125 13.02 -10.35 3.55
CA VAL A 125 13.66 -11.67 3.49
C VAL A 125 12.74 -12.77 4.06
N PRO A 126 12.16 -12.61 5.27
CA PRO A 126 11.16 -13.56 5.77
C PRO A 126 10.00 -13.80 4.80
N LEU A 127 9.49 -12.75 4.14
CA LEU A 127 8.41 -12.87 3.16
C LEU A 127 8.85 -13.70 1.95
N GLN A 128 10.01 -13.40 1.37
CA GLN A 128 10.54 -14.17 0.25
C GLN A 128 10.76 -15.64 0.63
N SER A 129 11.36 -15.92 1.79
CA SER A 129 11.56 -17.29 2.27
C SER A 129 10.25 -18.03 2.46
N TRP A 130 9.24 -17.36 3.00
CA TRP A 130 7.91 -17.94 3.16
C TRP A 130 7.21 -18.18 1.82
N ILE A 131 7.32 -17.26 0.85
CA ILE A 131 6.81 -17.46 -0.51
C ILE A 131 7.51 -18.66 -1.15
N ALA A 132 8.84 -18.76 -1.09
CA ALA A 132 9.57 -19.92 -1.60
C ALA A 132 9.09 -21.24 -0.96
N ALA A 133 8.89 -21.24 0.37
CA ALA A 133 8.32 -22.39 1.07
C ALA A 133 6.88 -22.72 0.61
N CYS A 134 6.05 -21.72 0.29
CA CYS A 134 4.73 -21.94 -0.30
C CYS A 134 4.81 -22.64 -1.67
N LEU A 135 5.79 -22.25 -2.49
CA LEU A 135 6.02 -22.85 -3.81
C LEU A 135 6.50 -24.30 -3.70
N GLU A 136 7.35 -24.60 -2.72
CA GLU A 136 7.82 -25.96 -2.43
C GLU A 136 6.74 -26.83 -1.76
N ALA A 137 5.96 -26.26 -0.83
CA ALA A 137 4.93 -26.97 -0.07
C ALA A 137 3.75 -27.41 -0.95
N GLY A 138 3.41 -26.63 -1.98
CA GLY A 138 2.47 -27.04 -3.03
C GLY A 138 2.89 -28.32 -3.77
N GLN A 139 4.12 -28.81 -3.55
CA GLN A 139 4.64 -30.06 -4.09
C GLN A 139 4.73 -31.17 -3.03
N HIS A 140 5.07 -30.88 -1.75
CA HIS A 140 5.44 -31.94 -0.79
C HIS A 140 5.16 -31.72 0.73
N GLY A 141 4.42 -30.69 1.21
CA GLY A 141 4.36 -30.46 2.67
C GLY A 141 3.18 -29.67 3.25
N ALA A 142 2.96 -29.85 4.56
CA ALA A 142 1.95 -29.14 5.36
C ALA A 142 2.53 -27.79 5.83
N LEU A 143 2.06 -26.70 5.24
CA LEU A 143 2.39 -25.34 5.66
C LEU A 143 1.36 -24.91 6.72
N ARG A 144 1.82 -24.47 7.91
CA ARG A 144 0.91 -24.01 8.98
C ARG A 144 0.38 -22.61 8.68
N TRP A 145 -0.47 -22.51 7.67
CA TRP A 145 -0.97 -21.24 7.12
C TRP A 145 -1.54 -20.32 8.20
N ALA A 146 -2.41 -20.85 9.06
CA ALA A 146 -3.06 -20.05 10.11
C ALA A 146 -2.09 -19.45 11.12
N ASP A 147 -1.15 -20.25 11.65
CA ASP A 147 -0.15 -19.79 12.61
C ASP A 147 0.75 -18.73 11.96
N THR A 148 1.23 -18.98 10.74
CA THR A 148 2.06 -18.02 10.01
C THR A 148 1.31 -16.72 9.72
N MET A 149 0.03 -16.77 9.35
CA MET A 149 -0.76 -15.55 9.13
C MET A 149 -0.97 -14.74 10.41
N ALA A 150 -1.09 -15.39 11.57
CA ALA A 150 -1.19 -14.69 12.85
C ALA A 150 0.12 -13.95 13.17
N ASP A 151 1.27 -14.60 12.99
CA ASP A 151 2.59 -13.99 13.19
C ASP A 151 2.80 -12.79 12.24
N TRP A 152 2.43 -12.95 10.97
CA TRP A 152 2.49 -11.86 9.99
C TRP A 152 1.56 -10.71 10.34
N TRP A 153 0.34 -11.01 10.78
CA TRP A 153 -0.63 -10.00 11.18
C TRP A 153 -0.08 -9.17 12.35
N GLU A 154 0.49 -9.81 13.36
CA GLU A 154 1.12 -9.10 14.49
C GLU A 154 2.30 -8.23 14.03
N ALA A 155 3.17 -8.77 13.17
CA ALA A 155 4.35 -8.05 12.67
C ALA A 155 4.03 -6.84 11.78
N LEU A 156 2.95 -6.90 11.00
CA LEU A 156 2.58 -5.86 10.02
C LEU A 156 1.43 -4.96 10.49
N SER A 157 0.78 -5.28 11.61
CA SER A 157 -0.27 -4.44 12.15
C SER A 157 0.33 -3.10 12.61
N PRO A 158 -0.04 -1.98 11.96
CA PRO A 158 0.55 -0.71 12.29
C PRO A 158 0.17 -0.28 13.71
N ALA A 159 1.11 0.36 14.41
CA ALA A 159 0.75 1.21 15.54
C ALA A 159 -0.25 2.29 15.08
N GLU A 160 -1.10 2.79 15.98
CA GLU A 160 -2.18 3.76 15.65
C GLU A 160 -1.69 4.99 14.86
N ASP A 161 -0.42 5.36 15.02
CA ASP A 161 0.24 6.51 14.36
C ASP A 161 1.12 6.15 13.14
N ALA A 162 1.06 4.92 12.62
CA ALA A 162 1.93 4.54 11.51
C ALA A 162 1.50 5.19 10.19
N ALA A 163 2.48 5.50 9.33
CA ALA A 163 2.19 6.00 8.00
C ALA A 163 1.59 4.90 7.12
N TRP A 164 0.46 5.23 6.46
CA TRP A 164 -0.20 4.35 5.48
C TRP A 164 0.23 4.63 4.04
N CYS A 165 0.85 5.78 3.81
CA CYS A 165 1.40 6.20 2.53
C CYS A 165 2.84 6.69 2.76
N PRO A 166 3.82 6.18 2.00
CA PRO A 166 5.14 6.78 1.88
C PRO A 166 5.04 8.28 1.52
N LEU A 167 6.04 9.05 1.92
CA LEU A 167 6.18 10.41 1.41
C LEU A 167 6.70 10.40 -0.03
N ALA A 168 6.44 11.49 -0.75
CA ALA A 168 7.14 11.73 -2.01
C ALA A 168 8.66 11.74 -1.73
N GLY A 169 9.42 10.97 -2.51
CA GLY A 169 10.87 10.78 -2.32
C GLY A 169 11.27 9.75 -1.25
N VAL A 170 10.33 9.02 -0.65
CA VAL A 170 10.60 7.82 0.15
C VAL A 170 10.39 6.58 -0.72
N ASP A 171 11.47 5.89 -1.09
CA ASP A 171 11.41 4.72 -1.97
C ASP A 171 11.40 3.41 -1.16
N VAL A 172 10.22 2.82 -1.01
CA VAL A 172 10.04 1.55 -0.30
C VAL A 172 10.64 0.38 -1.09
N VAL A 173 10.62 0.45 -2.43
CA VAL A 173 11.17 -0.60 -3.29
C VAL A 173 12.67 -0.66 -3.14
N GLU A 174 13.34 0.49 -3.10
CA GLU A 174 14.78 0.59 -2.84
C GLU A 174 15.14 0.02 -1.45
N ALA A 175 14.36 0.37 -0.41
CA ALA A 175 14.60 -0.13 0.95
C ALA A 175 14.44 -1.65 1.07
N VAL A 176 13.46 -2.22 0.34
CA VAL A 176 13.25 -3.68 0.23
C VAL A 176 14.36 -4.32 -0.61
N ALA A 177 14.77 -3.72 -1.73
CA ALA A 177 15.88 -4.20 -2.56
C ALA A 177 17.20 -4.26 -1.78
N ALA A 178 17.44 -3.31 -0.88
CA ALA A 178 18.61 -3.32 0.00
C ALA A 178 18.64 -4.52 0.97
N ALA A 179 17.52 -5.22 1.16
CA ALA A 179 17.47 -6.48 1.92
C ALA A 179 18.00 -7.70 1.13
N GLY A 180 18.27 -7.54 -0.16
CA GLY A 180 18.80 -8.62 -1.03
C GLY A 180 17.74 -9.59 -1.54
N VAL A 181 16.48 -9.17 -1.63
CA VAL A 181 15.39 -9.98 -2.22
C VAL A 181 15.41 -9.93 -3.74
N GLU A 182 14.97 -11.01 -4.38
CA GLU A 182 14.99 -11.19 -5.85
C GLU A 182 13.93 -10.32 -6.55
N HIS A 183 12.77 -10.15 -5.93
CA HIS A 183 11.61 -9.47 -6.49
C HIS A 183 11.17 -8.28 -5.60
N PRO A 184 11.99 -7.23 -5.46
CA PRO A 184 11.75 -6.17 -4.48
C PRO A 184 10.45 -5.40 -4.73
N GLN A 185 10.05 -5.21 -5.99
CA GLN A 185 8.79 -4.52 -6.34
C GLN A 185 7.57 -5.26 -5.75
N HIS A 186 7.50 -6.57 -5.97
CA HIS A 186 6.36 -7.38 -5.54
C HIS A 186 6.40 -7.61 -4.02
N CYS A 187 7.59 -7.76 -3.42
CA CYS A 187 7.73 -7.77 -1.95
C CYS A 187 7.27 -6.46 -1.33
N ALA A 188 7.69 -5.31 -1.86
CA ALA A 188 7.25 -4.00 -1.37
C ALA A 188 5.73 -3.82 -1.50
N GLN A 189 5.16 -4.22 -2.64
CA GLN A 189 3.72 -4.16 -2.89
C GLN A 189 2.93 -5.03 -1.91
N ALA A 190 3.35 -6.28 -1.69
CA ALA A 190 2.72 -7.20 -0.75
C ALA A 190 2.74 -6.66 0.70
N LEU A 191 3.90 -6.19 1.16
CA LEU A 191 4.06 -5.63 2.52
C LEU A 191 3.22 -4.37 2.71
N LEU A 192 3.23 -3.43 1.75
CA LEU A 192 2.42 -2.23 1.84
C LEU A 192 0.92 -2.53 1.77
N THR A 193 0.50 -3.46 0.92
CA THR A 193 -0.92 -3.85 0.82
C THR A 193 -1.37 -4.49 2.12
N ALA A 194 -0.59 -5.41 2.70
CA ALA A 194 -0.91 -6.08 3.95
C ALA A 194 -1.02 -5.09 5.12
N ARG A 195 -0.09 -4.13 5.24
CA ARG A 195 -0.17 -3.04 6.24
C ARG A 195 -1.43 -2.20 6.05
N LEU A 196 -1.75 -1.84 4.81
CA LEU A 196 -2.93 -1.05 4.49
C LEU A 196 -4.23 -1.82 4.81
N VAL A 197 -4.29 -3.11 4.50
CA VAL A 197 -5.41 -3.98 4.85
C VAL A 197 -5.61 -4.00 6.36
N SER A 198 -4.55 -4.23 7.15
CA SER A 198 -4.64 -4.24 8.62
C SER A 198 -5.18 -2.91 9.17
N ALA A 199 -4.78 -1.78 8.57
CA ALA A 199 -5.24 -0.45 9.00
C ALA A 199 -6.68 -0.09 8.57
N ALA A 200 -7.10 -0.50 7.37
CA ALA A 200 -8.26 0.09 6.69
C ALA A 200 -9.41 -0.89 6.40
N ALA A 201 -9.17 -2.21 6.41
CA ALA A 201 -10.15 -3.19 5.94
C ALA A 201 -11.45 -3.17 6.75
N ASP A 202 -11.38 -3.12 8.08
CA ASP A 202 -12.57 -3.06 8.94
C ASP A 202 -13.44 -1.84 8.63
N ARG A 203 -12.78 -0.70 8.44
CA ARG A 203 -13.44 0.55 8.13
C ARG A 203 -14.04 0.51 6.75
N LEU A 204 -13.37 -0.08 5.76
CA LEU A 204 -13.85 -0.17 4.38
C LEU A 204 -15.04 -1.13 4.23
N LEU A 205 -14.90 -2.33 4.79
CA LEU A 205 -15.83 -3.42 4.55
C LEU A 205 -17.07 -3.37 5.43
N GLU A 206 -17.02 -2.83 6.66
CA GLU A 206 -18.14 -2.76 7.62
C GLU A 206 -18.89 -4.11 7.82
N PHE A 207 -18.93 -4.61 9.07
CA PHE A 207 -19.72 -5.80 9.45
C PHE A 207 -19.22 -7.17 8.95
N ASP A 208 -18.00 -7.29 8.42
CA ASP A 208 -17.39 -8.59 8.06
C ASP A 208 -16.18 -8.94 8.94
N PRO A 209 -16.36 -9.70 10.04
CA PRO A 209 -15.29 -9.97 11.00
C PRO A 209 -14.19 -10.90 10.47
N ARG A 210 -14.44 -11.62 9.36
CA ARG A 210 -13.42 -12.48 8.71
C ARG A 210 -12.75 -11.81 7.52
N GLY A 211 -13.33 -10.70 7.03
CA GLY A 211 -12.84 -9.96 5.89
C GLY A 211 -11.37 -9.54 6.01
N PRO A 212 -10.95 -8.84 7.09
CA PRO A 212 -9.59 -8.33 7.21
C PRO A 212 -8.51 -9.42 7.17
N ALA A 213 -8.69 -10.52 7.91
CA ALA A 213 -7.70 -11.61 7.95
C ALA A 213 -7.52 -12.29 6.59
N LEU A 214 -8.61 -12.50 5.84
CA LEU A 214 -8.54 -13.08 4.49
C LEU A 214 -7.90 -12.10 3.49
N LEU A 215 -8.25 -10.81 3.56
CA LEU A 215 -7.63 -9.78 2.73
C LEU A 215 -6.14 -9.65 3.01
N PHE A 216 -5.72 -9.80 4.26
CA PHE A 216 -4.34 -9.66 4.67
C PHE A 216 -3.51 -10.82 4.18
N ALA A 217 -4.01 -12.05 4.34
CA ALA A 217 -3.40 -13.23 3.77
C ALA A 217 -3.27 -13.09 2.24
N ALA A 218 -4.34 -12.66 1.56
CA ALA A 218 -4.32 -12.41 0.13
C ALA A 218 -3.30 -11.33 -0.27
N ALA A 219 -3.16 -10.24 0.50
CA ALA A 219 -2.22 -9.16 0.23
C ALA A 219 -0.76 -9.65 0.17
N LEU A 220 -0.38 -10.56 1.08
CA LEU A 220 0.97 -11.10 1.14
C LEU A 220 1.33 -11.98 -0.08
N VAL A 221 0.33 -12.58 -0.74
CA VAL A 221 0.53 -13.55 -1.83
C VAL A 221 -0.13 -13.16 -3.15
N GLN A 222 -0.70 -11.96 -3.27
CA GLN A 222 -1.45 -11.51 -4.46
C GLN A 222 -0.66 -11.66 -5.75
N ASP A 223 0.64 -11.37 -5.67
CA ASP A 223 1.53 -11.37 -6.80
C ASP A 223 2.29 -12.70 -6.94
N ILE A 224 1.98 -13.75 -6.16
CA ILE A 224 2.81 -14.98 -6.03
C ILE A 224 3.15 -15.61 -7.40
N GLY A 225 2.29 -15.44 -8.41
CA GLY A 225 2.53 -15.88 -9.78
C GLY A 225 3.71 -15.18 -10.51
N TRP A 226 4.21 -14.05 -10.02
CA TRP A 226 5.42 -13.38 -10.49
C TRP A 226 6.72 -14.03 -9.98
N TRP A 227 6.67 -14.67 -8.81
CA TRP A 227 7.82 -15.35 -8.20
C TRP A 227 8.07 -16.74 -8.80
N CYS A 228 7.20 -17.22 -9.70
CA CYS A 228 7.29 -18.55 -10.31
C CYS A 228 7.65 -18.50 -11.80
N VAL A 229 8.24 -17.39 -12.26
CA VAL A 229 8.59 -17.23 -13.68
C VAL A 229 9.93 -17.91 -13.94
N ASP A 230 9.91 -19.23 -14.00
CA ASP A 230 11.00 -20.00 -14.57
C ASP A 230 10.89 -19.95 -16.11
N GLY A 231 11.59 -18.99 -16.70
CA GLY A 231 12.05 -19.10 -18.08
C GLY A 231 11.76 -17.94 -19.03
N PRO A 232 12.51 -17.85 -20.15
CA PRO A 232 12.53 -16.71 -21.08
C PRO A 232 11.30 -16.59 -22.00
N ARG A 233 10.16 -17.23 -21.69
CA ARG A 233 9.08 -17.47 -22.67
C ARG A 233 7.85 -16.57 -22.54
N ALA A 234 7.61 -15.94 -21.39
CA ALA A 234 6.49 -15.01 -21.24
C ALA A 234 6.98 -13.58 -21.36
N SER A 235 6.44 -12.82 -22.32
CA SER A 235 6.67 -11.37 -22.36
C SER A 235 6.13 -10.71 -21.07
N ALA A 236 6.74 -9.60 -20.65
CA ALA A 236 6.27 -8.85 -19.47
C ALA A 236 4.76 -8.55 -19.55
N ASN A 237 4.25 -8.17 -20.74
CA ASN A 237 2.84 -7.91 -20.97
C ASN A 237 1.93 -9.14 -20.78
N GLN A 238 2.42 -10.33 -21.12
CA GLN A 238 1.69 -11.57 -20.90
C GLN A 238 1.67 -11.93 -19.41
N MET A 239 2.78 -11.70 -18.70
CA MET A 239 2.86 -11.94 -17.26
C MET A 239 1.94 -11.00 -16.46
N THR A 240 1.86 -9.73 -16.83
CA THR A 240 0.92 -8.77 -16.22
C THR A 240 -0.52 -9.27 -16.26
N ARG A 241 -0.91 -10.00 -17.33
CA ARG A 241 -2.28 -10.53 -17.46
C ARG A 241 -2.50 -11.88 -16.78
N LEU A 242 -1.46 -12.70 -16.65
CA LEU A 242 -1.58 -14.10 -16.24
C LEU A 242 -1.14 -14.39 -14.79
N HIS A 243 -0.41 -13.48 -14.15
CA HIS A 243 0.08 -13.71 -12.80
C HIS A 243 -1.03 -13.94 -11.75
N PRO A 244 -2.25 -13.35 -11.82
CA PRO A 244 -3.29 -13.64 -10.83
C PRO A 244 -3.78 -15.09 -10.94
N GLN A 245 -4.03 -15.58 -12.15
CA GLN A 245 -4.49 -16.97 -12.36
C GLN A 245 -3.39 -17.99 -12.02
N ARG A 246 -2.13 -17.67 -12.35
CA ARG A 246 -0.99 -18.51 -11.97
C ARG A 246 -0.81 -18.58 -10.47
N GLY A 247 -0.86 -17.43 -9.80
CA GLY A 247 -0.74 -17.35 -8.34
C GLY A 247 -1.85 -18.14 -7.64
N ALA A 248 -3.09 -17.98 -8.10
CA ALA A 248 -4.22 -18.73 -7.59
C ALA A 248 -4.07 -20.25 -7.79
N ALA A 249 -3.59 -20.71 -8.94
CA ALA A 249 -3.35 -22.13 -9.20
C ALA A 249 -2.31 -22.74 -8.24
N LEU A 250 -1.28 -21.97 -7.89
CA LEU A 250 -0.26 -22.39 -6.92
C LEU A 250 -0.85 -22.50 -5.52
N LEU A 251 -1.56 -21.46 -5.08
CA LEU A 251 -2.17 -21.42 -3.75
C LEU A 251 -3.24 -22.50 -3.56
N ALA A 252 -3.97 -22.86 -4.62
CA ALA A 252 -4.94 -23.96 -4.58
C ALA A 252 -4.30 -25.34 -4.30
N GLY A 253 -3.00 -25.48 -4.55
CA GLY A 253 -2.23 -26.68 -4.23
C GLY A 253 -1.69 -26.72 -2.79
N ILE A 254 -1.78 -25.62 -2.04
CA ILE A 254 -1.26 -25.54 -0.66
C ILE A 254 -2.32 -26.06 0.32
N PRO A 255 -2.00 -27.08 1.13
CA PRO A 255 -2.90 -27.55 2.18
C PRO A 255 -3.31 -26.42 3.13
N ASP A 256 -4.57 -26.41 3.57
CA ASP A 256 -5.14 -25.46 4.53
C ASP A 256 -5.17 -23.98 4.07
N CYS A 257 -4.77 -23.68 2.83
CA CYS A 257 -4.97 -22.36 2.23
C CYS A 257 -6.48 -22.08 2.04
N PRO A 258 -7.03 -21.00 2.59
CA PRO A 258 -8.45 -20.71 2.45
C PRO A 258 -8.83 -20.48 0.97
N SER A 259 -9.90 -21.12 0.52
CA SER A 259 -10.38 -20.97 -0.87
C SER A 259 -10.68 -19.52 -1.25
N GLU A 260 -11.10 -18.71 -0.28
CA GLU A 260 -11.35 -17.29 -0.44
C GLU A 260 -10.08 -16.50 -0.72
N VAL A 261 -8.93 -16.89 -0.15
CA VAL A 261 -7.64 -16.28 -0.47
C VAL A 261 -7.28 -16.55 -1.93
N VAL A 262 -7.45 -17.79 -2.40
CA VAL A 262 -7.24 -18.17 -3.81
C VAL A 262 -8.09 -17.31 -4.75
N LEU A 263 -9.37 -17.12 -4.41
CA LEU A 263 -10.28 -16.31 -5.22
C LEU A 263 -9.93 -14.81 -5.17
N LEU A 264 -9.54 -14.27 -4.01
CA LEU A 264 -9.08 -12.88 -3.88
C LEU A 264 -7.83 -12.63 -4.72
N VAL A 265 -6.87 -13.55 -4.68
CA VAL A 265 -5.64 -13.51 -5.50
C VAL A 265 -5.97 -13.61 -6.98
N THR A 266 -6.96 -14.41 -7.39
CA THR A 266 -7.39 -14.46 -8.79
C THR A 266 -7.97 -13.12 -9.26
N ALA A 267 -8.68 -12.42 -8.36
CA ALA A 267 -9.50 -11.25 -8.68
C ALA A 267 -8.88 -9.90 -8.30
N HIS A 268 -7.60 -9.85 -7.90
CA HIS A 268 -7.01 -8.62 -7.36
C HIS A 268 -6.79 -7.50 -8.40
N HIS A 269 -6.95 -7.79 -9.69
CA HIS A 269 -7.03 -6.82 -10.78
C HIS A 269 -8.43 -6.71 -11.40
N GLU A 270 -9.43 -7.35 -10.79
CA GLU A 270 -10.79 -7.35 -11.30
C GLU A 270 -11.40 -5.95 -11.23
N LEU A 271 -11.94 -5.47 -12.35
CA LEU A 271 -12.58 -4.16 -12.46
C LEU A 271 -14.08 -4.28 -12.21
N VAL A 272 -14.73 -3.15 -11.93
CA VAL A 272 -16.20 -3.09 -11.86
C VAL A 272 -16.79 -3.55 -13.20
N GLY A 273 -17.56 -4.64 -13.14
CA GLY A 273 -18.24 -5.23 -14.30
C GLY A 273 -17.52 -6.40 -14.96
N GLY A 274 -16.41 -6.90 -14.40
CA GLY A 274 -15.65 -8.00 -14.98
C GLY A 274 -15.98 -9.43 -14.48
N LEU A 275 -15.46 -10.39 -15.27
CA LEU A 275 -15.54 -11.87 -15.37
C LEU A 275 -16.86 -12.62 -15.12
N GLY A 276 -17.85 -12.07 -14.43
CA GLY A 276 -19.07 -12.80 -14.14
C GLY A 276 -18.86 -13.86 -13.06
N ARG A 277 -19.36 -13.51 -11.87
CA ARG A 277 -19.55 -14.31 -10.65
C ARG A 277 -18.38 -14.34 -9.68
N PRO A 278 -18.67 -13.76 -8.52
CA PRO A 278 -18.75 -14.57 -7.31
C PRO A 278 -20.20 -14.89 -6.89
N PRO A 279 -20.41 -16.00 -6.18
CA PRO A 279 -21.74 -16.54 -5.86
C PRO A 279 -22.52 -15.74 -4.81
N SER A 280 -21.92 -14.71 -4.19
CA SER A 280 -22.61 -13.84 -3.21
C SER A 280 -22.20 -12.37 -3.35
N PRO A 281 -23.16 -11.42 -3.14
CA PRO A 281 -22.87 -9.98 -3.16
C PRO A 281 -21.77 -9.56 -2.17
N GLY A 282 -21.68 -10.20 -1.00
CA GLY A 282 -20.65 -9.92 0.01
C GLY A 282 -19.24 -10.29 -0.46
N PHE A 283 -19.09 -11.38 -1.21
CA PHE A 283 -17.80 -11.77 -1.78
C PHE A 283 -17.36 -10.81 -2.90
N ALA A 284 -18.29 -10.39 -3.77
CA ALA A 284 -18.00 -9.39 -4.81
C ALA A 284 -17.44 -8.09 -4.20
N ARG A 285 -18.05 -7.63 -3.11
CA ARG A 285 -17.60 -6.43 -2.41
C ARG A 285 -16.19 -6.58 -1.82
N ARG A 286 -15.84 -7.76 -1.27
CA ARG A 286 -14.47 -8.04 -0.81
C ARG A 286 -13.45 -8.04 -1.94
N CYS A 287 -13.76 -8.65 -3.09
CA CYS A 287 -12.87 -8.61 -4.25
C CYS A 287 -12.64 -7.18 -4.74
N HIS A 288 -13.71 -6.38 -4.89
CA HIS A 288 -13.56 -4.99 -5.32
C HIS A 288 -12.78 -4.15 -4.30
N ALA A 289 -13.04 -4.33 -3.00
CA ALA A 289 -12.28 -3.65 -1.97
C ALA A 289 -10.80 -4.06 -1.99
N PHE A 290 -10.51 -5.35 -2.13
CA PHE A 290 -9.15 -5.85 -2.23
C PHE A 290 -8.43 -5.28 -3.45
N ALA A 291 -9.02 -5.42 -4.64
CA ALA A 291 -8.45 -4.93 -5.88
C ALA A 291 -8.21 -3.41 -5.84
N LEU A 292 -9.10 -2.66 -5.19
CA LEU A 292 -8.93 -1.23 -4.97
C LEU A 292 -7.74 -0.92 -4.02
N LEU A 293 -7.56 -1.70 -2.94
CA LEU A 293 -6.43 -1.57 -2.04
C LEU A 293 -5.10 -1.89 -2.75
N VAL A 294 -5.08 -2.96 -3.54
CA VAL A 294 -3.92 -3.31 -4.38
C VAL A 294 -3.60 -2.16 -5.33
N ARG A 295 -4.61 -1.67 -6.06
CA ARG A 295 -4.45 -0.55 -7.00
C ARG A 295 -3.91 0.71 -6.33
N TRP A 296 -4.37 1.03 -5.12
CA TRP A 296 -3.84 2.17 -4.37
C TRP A 296 -2.34 2.01 -4.10
N THR A 297 -1.92 0.84 -3.61
CA THR A 297 -0.49 0.60 -3.33
C THR A 297 0.39 0.57 -4.58
N GLU A 298 -0.12 0.08 -5.72
CA GLU A 298 0.56 0.19 -7.01
C GLU A 298 0.82 1.65 -7.38
N LEU A 299 -0.20 2.51 -7.25
CA LEU A 299 -0.09 3.92 -7.60
C LEU A 299 0.86 4.66 -6.66
N VAL A 300 0.85 4.30 -5.39
CA VAL A 300 1.79 4.84 -4.39
C VAL A 300 3.22 4.40 -4.68
N LEU A 301 3.45 3.17 -5.15
CA LEU A 301 4.77 2.70 -5.57
C LEU A 301 5.15 3.13 -6.99
N GLU A 302 4.23 3.71 -7.77
CA GLU A 302 4.48 4.07 -9.16
C GLU A 302 5.46 5.27 -9.24
N PRO A 303 6.62 5.14 -9.89
CA PRO A 303 7.60 6.23 -9.98
C PRO A 303 7.04 7.50 -10.63
N ARG A 304 6.01 7.36 -11.49
CA ARG A 304 5.29 8.50 -12.06
C ARG A 304 4.62 9.33 -10.97
N CYS A 305 3.89 8.72 -10.03
CA CYS A 305 3.20 9.43 -8.95
C CYS A 305 4.18 10.20 -8.06
N HIS A 306 5.37 9.64 -7.79
CA HIS A 306 6.44 10.33 -7.07
C HIS A 306 6.94 11.58 -7.81
N ARG A 307 7.24 11.46 -9.11
CA ARG A 307 7.69 12.59 -9.93
C ARG A 307 6.62 13.67 -10.02
N ASP A 308 5.39 13.26 -10.25
CA ASP A 308 4.23 14.13 -10.37
C ASP A 308 3.97 14.90 -9.06
N ALA A 309 4.08 14.23 -7.91
CA ALA A 309 3.98 14.86 -6.59
C ALA A 309 5.08 15.91 -6.40
N ALA A 310 6.33 15.56 -6.69
CA ALA A 310 7.47 16.48 -6.58
C ALA A 310 7.34 17.70 -7.51
N GLN A 311 6.88 17.50 -8.75
CA GLN A 311 6.71 18.59 -9.73
C GLN A 311 5.59 19.56 -9.34
N ARG A 312 4.51 19.07 -8.74
CA ARG A 312 3.37 19.91 -8.30
C ARG A 312 3.56 20.49 -6.90
N GLY A 313 4.53 19.98 -6.13
CA GLY A 313 4.64 20.30 -4.70
C GLY A 313 3.50 19.72 -3.87
N ASP A 314 2.88 18.64 -4.35
CA ASP A 314 1.77 17.96 -3.69
C ASP A 314 2.24 16.73 -2.92
N SER A 315 1.35 16.15 -2.10
CA SER A 315 1.61 14.86 -1.46
C SER A 315 1.58 13.70 -2.46
N LEU A 316 2.31 12.63 -2.17
CA LEU A 316 2.24 11.38 -2.94
C LEU A 316 0.82 10.80 -2.92
N ALA A 317 0.15 10.83 -1.77
CA ALA A 317 -1.24 10.40 -1.61
C ALA A 317 -2.18 11.17 -2.55
N PHE A 318 -2.02 12.49 -2.68
CA PHE A 318 -2.82 13.28 -3.61
C PHE A 318 -2.55 12.90 -5.09
N SER A 319 -1.29 12.67 -5.44
CA SER A 319 -0.92 12.27 -6.81
C SER A 319 -1.46 10.88 -7.16
N ALA A 320 -1.34 9.90 -6.26
CA ALA A 320 -1.95 8.58 -6.41
C ALA A 320 -3.48 8.68 -6.49
N ALA A 321 -4.10 9.54 -5.67
CA ALA A 321 -5.54 9.73 -5.67
C ALA A 321 -6.08 10.34 -6.98
N LEU A 322 -5.34 11.27 -7.61
CA LEU A 322 -5.71 11.80 -8.94
C LEU A 322 -5.75 10.69 -9.99
N GLU A 323 -4.76 9.81 -9.99
CA GLU A 323 -4.68 8.68 -10.93
C GLU A 323 -5.77 7.64 -10.67
N LEU A 324 -6.03 7.31 -9.40
CA LEU A 324 -7.12 6.42 -9.02
C LEU A 324 -8.49 7.00 -9.42
N TRP A 325 -8.70 8.29 -9.15
CA TRP A 325 -9.96 8.96 -9.47
C TRP A 325 -10.18 9.04 -10.98
N ARG A 326 -9.11 9.17 -11.78
CA ARG A 326 -9.21 9.04 -13.24
C ARG A 326 -9.81 7.68 -13.62
N ASP A 327 -9.32 6.59 -13.03
CA ASP A 327 -9.83 5.24 -13.28
C ASP A 327 -11.30 5.09 -12.80
N VAL A 328 -11.67 5.71 -11.67
CA VAL A 328 -13.08 5.77 -11.19
C VAL A 328 -13.98 6.47 -12.22
N ARG A 329 -13.54 7.59 -12.81
CA ARG A 329 -14.32 8.31 -13.84
C ARG A 329 -14.51 7.49 -15.12
N TYR A 330 -13.60 6.57 -15.41
CA TYR A 330 -13.75 5.56 -16.47
C TYR A 330 -14.57 4.33 -16.04
N ARG A 331 -15.23 4.37 -14.87
CA ARG A 331 -16.06 3.31 -14.30
C ARG A 331 -15.31 1.99 -14.09
N ARG A 332 -13.99 2.05 -13.87
CA ARG A 332 -13.15 0.87 -13.61
C ARG A 332 -13.25 0.40 -12.16
N TRP A 333 -13.57 1.32 -11.24
CA TRP A 333 -13.59 1.08 -9.80
C TRP A 333 -14.93 1.51 -9.19
N ASP A 334 -15.28 0.89 -8.07
CA ASP A 334 -16.49 1.20 -7.31
C ASP A 334 -16.31 2.58 -6.67
N GLU A 335 -17.09 3.56 -7.13
CA GLU A 335 -16.95 4.96 -6.71
C GLU A 335 -17.18 5.15 -5.20
N PRO A 336 -18.26 4.60 -4.58
CA PRO A 336 -18.43 4.66 -3.13
C PRO A 336 -17.24 4.09 -2.34
N LEU A 337 -16.70 2.94 -2.73
CA LEU A 337 -15.52 2.35 -2.08
C LEU A 337 -14.27 3.21 -2.29
N ALA A 338 -14.07 3.76 -3.48
CA ALA A 338 -12.94 4.65 -3.78
C ALA A 338 -12.97 5.93 -2.92
N ARG A 339 -14.13 6.60 -2.82
CA ARG A 339 -14.30 7.77 -1.94
C ARG A 339 -13.93 7.45 -0.50
N LYS A 340 -14.45 6.33 0.00
CA LYS A 340 -14.19 5.87 1.37
C LYS A 340 -12.71 5.59 1.61
N LEU A 341 -12.04 4.93 0.67
CA LEU A 341 -10.59 4.69 0.75
C LEU A 341 -9.83 6.02 0.79
N LEU A 342 -10.12 6.95 -0.13
CA LEU A 342 -9.42 8.24 -0.18
C LEU A 342 -9.56 9.03 1.12
N ASP A 343 -10.77 9.12 1.67
CA ASP A 343 -11.02 9.85 2.93
C ASP A 343 -10.44 9.13 4.15
N LEU A 344 -10.26 7.81 4.10
CA LEU A 344 -9.46 7.08 5.09
C LEU A 344 -7.99 7.47 4.97
N MET A 345 -7.41 7.49 3.78
CA MET A 345 -5.99 7.82 3.59
C MET A 345 -5.66 9.23 4.06
N GLU A 346 -6.54 10.17 3.76
CA GLU A 346 -6.42 11.54 4.20
C GLU A 346 -7.81 12.21 4.28
N PRO A 347 -8.20 12.76 5.43
CA PRO A 347 -9.48 13.46 5.56
C PRO A 347 -9.63 14.58 4.52
N GLY A 348 -10.72 14.54 3.75
CA GLY A 348 -11.02 15.55 2.72
C GLY A 348 -10.30 15.34 1.40
N LEU A 349 -9.52 14.25 1.24
CA LEU A 349 -8.79 13.95 0.02
C LEU A 349 -9.73 13.78 -1.19
N THR A 350 -10.88 13.14 -1.00
CA THR A 350 -11.89 13.01 -2.06
C THR A 350 -12.30 14.38 -2.60
N ALA A 351 -12.67 15.31 -1.72
CA ALA A 351 -13.12 16.64 -2.12
C ALA A 351 -12.01 17.43 -2.86
N ARG A 352 -10.76 17.32 -2.40
CA ARG A 352 -9.61 17.95 -3.06
C ARG A 352 -9.41 17.42 -4.47
N VAL A 353 -9.49 16.10 -4.65
CA VAL A 353 -9.31 15.43 -5.95
C VAL A 353 -10.45 15.79 -6.90
N GLU A 354 -11.69 15.78 -6.43
CA GLU A 354 -12.85 16.20 -7.22
C GLU A 354 -12.74 17.65 -7.68
N GLN A 355 -12.29 18.54 -6.78
CA GLN A 355 -12.06 19.93 -7.11
C GLN A 355 -10.95 20.10 -8.17
N ALA A 356 -9.87 19.31 -8.07
CA ALA A 356 -8.80 19.31 -9.06
C ALA A 356 -9.29 18.86 -10.44
N PHE A 357 -10.12 17.82 -10.50
CA PHE A 357 -10.76 17.36 -11.75
C PHE A 357 -11.72 18.42 -12.33
N ALA A 358 -12.54 19.07 -11.50
CA ALA A 358 -13.43 20.14 -11.93
C ALA A 358 -12.66 21.34 -12.51
N ARG A 359 -11.46 21.61 -12.00
CA ARG A 359 -10.54 22.64 -12.51
C ARG A 359 -9.71 22.20 -13.72
N GLY A 360 -9.84 20.95 -14.16
CA GLY A 360 -9.07 20.41 -15.28
C GLY A 360 -7.58 20.23 -14.99
N LEU A 361 -7.19 20.01 -13.72
CA LEU A 361 -5.80 19.79 -13.29
C LEU A 361 -5.28 18.36 -13.56
N TRP A 362 -6.00 17.55 -14.34
CA TRP A 362 -5.49 16.30 -14.91
C TRP A 362 -4.45 16.55 -16.01
N SER A 363 -3.40 15.72 -16.05
CA SER A 363 -2.13 15.95 -16.76
C SER A 363 -2.25 16.56 -18.19
N PRO A 364 -1.40 17.54 -18.57
CA PRO A 364 -1.36 18.12 -19.93
C PRO A 364 -1.14 17.07 -21.05
N GLY A 365 -0.58 15.90 -20.72
CA GLY A 365 -0.35 14.81 -21.67
C GLY A 365 -1.58 13.98 -22.04
N ASP A 366 -2.71 14.12 -21.33
CA ASP A 366 -3.86 13.22 -21.48
C ASP A 366 -4.86 13.66 -22.57
N ARG A 367 -4.78 14.91 -23.07
CA ARG A 367 -5.57 15.32 -24.26
C ARG A 367 -5.21 14.51 -25.51
N GLN A 368 -4.01 13.92 -25.58
CA GLN A 368 -3.60 13.05 -26.68
C GLN A 368 -3.88 11.55 -26.44
N ARG A 369 -4.04 11.12 -25.17
CA ARG A 369 -4.28 9.70 -24.81
C ARG A 369 -5.74 9.33 -24.60
N ALA A 370 -6.63 10.32 -24.52
CA ALA A 370 -8.09 10.11 -24.53
C ALA A 370 -8.66 9.71 -25.91
N ARG A 371 -7.81 9.36 -26.89
CA ARG A 371 -8.25 8.56 -28.03
C ARG A 371 -8.18 7.09 -27.62
N PRO A 372 -9.28 6.33 -27.64
CA PRO A 372 -9.18 4.89 -27.50
C PRO A 372 -8.21 4.40 -28.57
N SER A 373 -7.22 3.62 -28.16
CA SER A 373 -6.45 2.82 -29.11
C SER A 373 -7.46 2.04 -29.94
N ARG A 374 -7.40 2.19 -31.27
CA ARG A 374 -8.26 1.47 -32.21
C ARG A 374 -8.16 -0.06 -32.10
N ASP A 375 -7.23 -0.59 -31.29
CA ASP A 375 -7.06 -2.02 -31.05
C ASP A 375 -7.93 -2.60 -29.93
N ASP A 376 -8.43 -1.81 -28.98
CA ASP A 376 -9.31 -2.35 -27.92
C ASP A 376 -10.76 -2.58 -28.41
N SER A 377 -11.12 -2.03 -29.58
CA SER A 377 -12.44 -2.21 -30.20
C SER A 377 -12.58 -3.51 -31.00
N ARG A 378 -11.50 -4.30 -31.15
CA ARG A 378 -11.55 -5.60 -31.86
C ARG A 378 -11.69 -6.81 -30.94
N SER A 379 -11.56 -6.64 -29.62
CA SER A 379 -11.76 -7.75 -28.66
C SER A 379 -13.22 -7.89 -28.17
N THR A 380 -14.12 -6.99 -28.54
CA THR A 380 -15.56 -7.03 -28.19
C THR A 380 -16.45 -7.58 -29.31
N ALA A 381 -15.88 -8.01 -30.44
CA ALA A 381 -16.63 -8.50 -31.60
C ALA A 381 -16.73 -10.04 -31.73
N THR A 382 -16.32 -10.82 -30.71
CA THR A 382 -16.52 -12.28 -30.67
C THR A 382 -17.28 -12.76 -29.44
N ALA A 383 -18.18 -11.92 -28.92
CA ALA A 383 -19.20 -12.32 -27.95
C ALA A 383 -20.54 -12.61 -28.66
N ARG A 384 -20.54 -13.53 -29.63
CA ARG A 384 -21.73 -14.26 -30.10
C ARG A 384 -21.31 -15.70 -30.39
N ASP A 385 -22.11 -16.63 -29.89
CA ASP A 385 -21.97 -18.08 -29.91
C ASP A 385 -20.95 -18.71 -28.95
N LEU A 386 -21.36 -18.84 -27.68
CA LEU A 386 -21.12 -20.04 -26.87
C LEU A 386 -22.31 -20.25 -25.91
N SER A 387 -23.39 -20.79 -26.45
CA SER A 387 -24.48 -21.39 -25.67
C SER A 387 -24.22 -22.90 -25.51
N ALA A 388 -23.38 -23.27 -24.54
CA ALA A 388 -23.37 -24.61 -23.94
C ALA A 388 -22.54 -24.61 -22.65
N PRO A 389 -23.02 -25.21 -21.53
CA PRO A 389 -22.22 -25.33 -20.32
C PRO A 389 -21.24 -26.53 -20.44
N PRO A 390 -20.01 -26.44 -19.93
CA PRO A 390 -19.22 -27.64 -19.66
C PRO A 390 -19.68 -28.23 -18.31
N ALA A 391 -20.09 -29.50 -18.33
CA ALA A 391 -20.28 -30.29 -17.12
C ALA A 391 -18.92 -30.68 -16.51
N PRO A 392 -18.83 -30.85 -15.17
CA PRO A 392 -17.58 -31.24 -14.52
C PRO A 392 -17.40 -32.77 -14.57
N ASN A 393 -16.30 -33.25 -15.15
CA ASN A 393 -15.90 -34.66 -15.02
C ASN A 393 -14.95 -34.80 -13.82
N PHE A 394 -15.54 -35.10 -12.66
CA PHE A 394 -14.85 -35.75 -11.55
C PHE A 394 -14.74 -37.26 -11.84
N LEU A 395 -13.55 -37.81 -11.56
CA LEU A 395 -13.23 -39.19 -11.19
C LEU A 395 -14.34 -40.25 -11.39
N ARG A 396 -14.13 -41.18 -12.34
CA ARG A 396 -14.71 -42.52 -12.26
C ARG A 396 -13.62 -43.58 -12.32
N LEU A 397 -13.26 -44.05 -11.13
CA LEU A 397 -12.61 -45.34 -10.91
C LEU A 397 -13.63 -46.47 -11.08
N GLN A 398 -13.11 -47.60 -11.56
CA GLN A 398 -13.61 -48.98 -11.54
C GLN A 398 -14.46 -49.55 -12.70
N ARG A 399 -13.84 -50.61 -13.26
CA ARG A 399 -14.32 -51.98 -13.47
C ARG A 399 -14.95 -52.38 -14.82
N ASP A 400 -14.21 -53.34 -15.40
CA ASP A 400 -14.63 -54.57 -16.09
C ASP A 400 -15.39 -54.50 -17.42
N GLY A 401 -14.82 -55.23 -18.39
CA GLY A 401 -15.65 -56.04 -19.29
C GLY A 401 -15.33 -55.97 -20.77
N GLY A 402 -14.33 -56.75 -21.20
CA GLY A 402 -14.56 -57.74 -22.27
C GLY A 402 -14.32 -57.33 -23.75
N ARG A 403 -13.37 -58.07 -24.37
CA ARG A 403 -13.42 -58.66 -25.73
C ARG A 403 -13.44 -57.65 -26.90
N ARG A 404 -12.56 -57.67 -27.91
CA ARG A 404 -12.08 -58.79 -28.78
C ARG A 404 -10.99 -58.28 -29.75
N GLY A 405 -10.14 -59.18 -30.28
CA GLY A 405 -9.25 -58.95 -31.45
C GLY A 405 -7.79 -59.33 -31.19
N VAL A 406 -7.42 -60.61 -31.02
CA VAL A 406 -6.95 -61.56 -32.06
C VAL A 406 -5.80 -60.98 -32.92
N LEU A 407 -4.54 -61.38 -32.72
CA LEU A 407 -3.77 -62.47 -33.40
C LEU A 407 -2.29 -62.47 -32.85
N PRO A 408 -1.40 -63.44 -33.15
CA PRO A 408 -1.34 -64.82 -32.65
C PRO A 408 0.05 -65.27 -32.11
N ALA A 409 0.07 -66.46 -31.50
CA ALA A 409 1.14 -67.49 -31.44
C ALA A 409 2.61 -67.07 -31.17
N ALA A 410 3.12 -67.30 -29.96
CA ALA A 410 3.73 -68.56 -29.47
C ALA A 410 5.17 -68.83 -29.95
N ARG A 411 6.14 -68.69 -29.03
CA ARG A 411 7.26 -69.63 -28.92
C ARG A 411 7.82 -69.67 -27.50
N MET A 412 7.61 -70.79 -26.82
CA MET A 412 8.38 -71.23 -25.65
C MET A 412 9.81 -71.52 -26.06
N GLN A 413 10.78 -71.17 -25.20
CA GLN A 413 11.92 -72.00 -24.78
C GLN A 413 12.65 -71.24 -23.65
N ARG A 414 12.49 -71.69 -22.41
CA ARG A 414 13.45 -72.48 -21.60
C ARG A 414 14.41 -71.62 -20.75
N GLU A 415 14.10 -71.58 -19.45
CA GLU A 415 15.05 -71.60 -18.30
C GLU A 415 16.17 -72.64 -18.56
N THR A 416 17.42 -72.59 -18.10
CA THR A 416 18.22 -71.94 -17.01
C THR A 416 19.72 -72.35 -17.26
N PRO A 417 20.70 -72.23 -16.32
CA PRO A 417 21.61 -71.12 -15.94
C PRO A 417 23.11 -71.56 -16.19
N PRO A 418 24.23 -71.06 -15.58
CA PRO A 418 24.50 -70.09 -14.50
C PRO A 418 24.77 -68.65 -14.93
#